data_AF-A0A2V8E5V2-F1
#
_entry.id   AF-A0A2V8E5V2-F1
#
_cell.length_a   1.000
_cell.length_b   1.000
_cell.length_c   1.000
_cell.angle_alpha   90.00
_cell.angle_beta   90.00
_cell.angle_gamma   90.00
#
_symmetry.space_group_name_H-M   'P 1'
#
loop_
_entity.id
_entity.type
_entity.pdbx_description
1 polymer ?
#
loop_
_entity_poly.entity_id
_entity_poly.type
_entity_poly.pdbx_seq_one_letter_code
_entity_poly.pdbx_strand_id
1 'polypeptide(L)'
;MCDGWGSDRLAFMQVVAAFEGQDEIGYRTFLAAVASVGGEPRALMLGGSTTIIPALRRDAAPFFTDATGPAVEPPIVVAPEDGATATRMPPETRPMVSWITRGAAFCLIEWQFGQSTGEKWEGSGFAFVRNGPETSRDGAPVTMRAPFGVGRQPHRWRIWAISDRGDVARSPWRTLFYTN
;
A
#
# COMPACT_ATOMS: atom_id res chain seq x y z
N MET A 1 0.23 -7.51 -22.53
CA MET A 1 0.41 -6.04 -22.64
C MET A 1 0.66 -5.51 -21.24
N CYS A 2 1.75 -4.78 -21.04
CA CYS A 2 2.08 -4.15 -19.75
C CYS A 2 1.94 -2.64 -19.94
N ASP A 3 1.18 -2.01 -19.05
CA ASP A 3 0.99 -0.56 -19.03
C ASP A 3 1.44 -0.05 -17.65
N GLY A 4 2.28 0.97 -17.62
CA GLY A 4 2.98 1.41 -16.41
C GLY A 4 3.17 2.91 -16.34
N TRP A 5 3.23 3.42 -15.12
CA TRP A 5 3.45 4.83 -14.81
C TRP A 5 4.32 4.97 -13.56
N GLY A 6 5.14 6.03 -13.50
CA GLY A 6 6.10 6.17 -12.42
C GLY A 6 7.22 7.17 -12.73
N SER A 7 8.34 6.91 -12.07
CA SER A 7 9.65 7.56 -12.26
C SER A 7 10.70 6.48 -12.53
N ASP A 8 11.94 6.89 -12.81
CA ASP A 8 13.08 5.98 -12.93
C ASP A 8 13.39 5.19 -11.64
N ARG A 9 12.91 5.66 -10.48
CA ARG A 9 13.14 5.03 -9.17
C ARG A 9 12.02 4.08 -8.77
N LEU A 10 10.80 4.36 -9.19
CA LEU A 10 9.61 3.56 -8.87
C LEU A 10 8.59 3.66 -10.00
N ALA A 11 8.14 2.50 -10.47
CA ALA A 11 7.03 2.37 -11.39
C ALA A 11 5.94 1.45 -10.82
N PHE A 12 4.69 1.80 -11.09
CA PHE A 12 3.54 0.94 -10.94
C PHE A 12 3.16 0.40 -12.31
N MET A 13 2.95 -0.91 -12.40
CA MET A 13 2.65 -1.58 -13.66
C MET A 13 1.45 -2.47 -13.51
N GLN A 14 0.53 -2.41 -14.47
CA GLN A 14 -0.46 -3.45 -14.66
C GLN A 14 0.20 -4.58 -15.46
N VAL A 15 0.32 -5.75 -14.83
CA VAL A 15 0.93 -6.95 -15.44
C VAL A 15 -0.18 -7.95 -15.71
N VAL A 16 -0.31 -8.39 -16.96
CA VAL A 16 -1.17 -9.52 -17.34
C VAL A 16 -0.25 -10.71 -17.60
N ALA A 17 -0.32 -11.73 -16.74
CA ALA A 17 0.44 -12.96 -16.91
C ALA A 17 -0.48 -14.08 -17.40
N ALA A 18 -0.06 -14.74 -18.47
CA ALA A 18 -0.63 -16.04 -18.85
C ALA A 18 -0.06 -17.11 -17.92
N PHE A 19 -0.87 -18.09 -17.56
CA PHE A 19 -0.41 -19.27 -16.85
C PHE A 19 -1.02 -20.51 -17.49
N GLU A 20 -0.24 -21.58 -17.48
CA GLU A 20 -0.64 -22.91 -17.90
C GLU A 20 -0.48 -23.83 -16.68
N GLY A 21 -1.60 -24.32 -16.17
CA GLY A 21 -1.67 -25.36 -15.16
C GLY A 21 -1.94 -26.72 -15.79
N GLN A 22 -2.01 -27.77 -14.98
CA GLN A 22 -2.27 -29.13 -15.48
C GLN A 22 -3.58 -29.24 -16.28
N ASP A 23 -4.61 -28.47 -15.91
CA ASP A 23 -5.96 -28.58 -16.48
C ASP A 23 -6.51 -27.24 -17.03
N GLU A 24 -5.74 -26.15 -16.99
CA GLU A 24 -6.23 -24.81 -17.36
C GLU A 24 -5.13 -23.94 -17.96
N ILE A 25 -5.44 -23.27 -19.08
CA ILE A 25 -4.71 -22.09 -19.55
C ILE A 25 -5.56 -20.87 -19.22
N GLY A 26 -5.01 -19.92 -18.49
CA GLY A 26 -5.71 -18.72 -18.08
C GLY A 26 -4.82 -17.49 -18.06
N TYR A 27 -5.42 -16.36 -17.73
CA TYR A 27 -4.73 -15.09 -17.56
C TYR A 27 -5.08 -14.49 -16.21
N ARG A 28 -4.09 -13.89 -15.54
CA ARG A 28 -4.29 -13.11 -14.31
C ARG A 28 -3.68 -11.73 -14.46
N THR A 29 -4.39 -10.74 -13.93
CA THR A 29 -3.90 -9.35 -13.87
C THR A 29 -3.41 -9.05 -12.47
N PHE A 30 -2.26 -8.40 -12.37
CA PHE A 30 -1.61 -7.99 -11.14
C PHE A 30 -1.23 -6.51 -11.21
N LEU A 31 -1.19 -5.86 -10.05
CA LEU A 31 -0.42 -4.65 -9.84
C LEU A 31 1.00 -5.05 -9.42
N ALA A 32 2.00 -4.59 -10.17
CA ALA A 32 3.39 -4.65 -9.76
C ALA A 32 3.86 -3.26 -9.32
N ALA A 33 4.57 -3.19 -8.19
CA ALA A 33 5.41 -2.04 -7.85
C ALA A 33 6.86 -2.46 -8.09
N VAL A 34 7.57 -1.76 -8.97
CA VAL A 34 8.94 -2.05 -9.37
C VAL A 34 9.79 -0.85 -9.01
N ALA A 35 10.88 -1.07 -8.28
CA ALA A 35 11.83 -0.01 -7.93
C ALA A 35 13.21 -0.29 -8.51
N SER A 36 13.98 0.77 -8.75
CA SER A 36 15.40 0.66 -9.11
C SER A 36 16.24 0.52 -7.85
N VAL A 37 16.96 -0.59 -7.70
CA VAL A 37 17.84 -0.87 -6.57
C VAL A 37 19.24 -1.15 -7.12
N GLY A 38 20.17 -0.22 -6.86
CA GLY A 38 21.53 -0.31 -7.44
C GLY A 38 21.55 -0.19 -8.96
N GLY A 39 20.58 0.51 -9.55
CA GLY A 39 20.41 0.64 -11.02
C GLY A 39 19.62 -0.49 -11.67
N GLU A 40 19.26 -1.52 -10.91
CA GLU A 40 18.56 -2.70 -11.44
C GLU A 40 17.08 -2.69 -11.02
N PRO A 41 16.14 -3.04 -11.93
CA PRO A 41 14.74 -3.17 -11.58
C PRO A 41 14.55 -4.35 -10.62
N ARG A 42 13.79 -4.11 -9.54
CA ARG A 42 13.40 -5.10 -8.55
C ARG A 42 11.92 -4.95 -8.26
N ALA A 43 11.18 -6.06 -8.34
CA ALA A 43 9.80 -6.09 -7.89
C ALA A 43 9.76 -5.91 -6.36
N LEU A 44 9.13 -4.83 -5.91
CA LEU A 44 8.86 -4.59 -4.49
C LEU A 44 7.61 -5.34 -4.03
N MET A 45 6.65 -5.53 -4.94
CA MET A 45 5.36 -6.15 -4.66
C MET A 45 4.68 -6.62 -5.95
N LEU A 46 3.95 -7.73 -5.83
CA LEU A 46 2.96 -8.20 -6.80
C LEU A 46 1.63 -8.42 -6.06
N GLY A 47 0.60 -7.66 -6.43
CA GLY A 47 -0.69 -7.64 -5.75
C GLY A 47 -1.81 -8.00 -6.71
N GLY A 48 -2.73 -8.87 -6.28
CA GLY A 48 -3.92 -9.21 -7.06
C GLY A 48 -5.01 -8.13 -7.03
N SER A 49 -4.90 -7.12 -6.17
CA SER A 49 -5.87 -6.02 -6.09
C SER A 49 -5.65 -5.02 -7.22
N THR A 50 -6.34 -5.25 -8.34
CA THR A 50 -6.28 -4.38 -9.53
C THR A 50 -7.21 -3.17 -9.41
N THR A 51 -8.11 -3.15 -8.42
CA THR A 51 -9.09 -2.06 -8.22
C THR A 51 -8.44 -0.71 -7.91
N ILE A 52 -7.22 -0.69 -7.38
CA ILE A 52 -6.49 0.55 -7.10
C ILE A 52 -5.80 1.14 -8.35
N ILE A 53 -5.61 0.35 -9.42
CA ILE A 53 -4.86 0.77 -10.62
C ILE A 53 -5.39 2.09 -11.20
N PRO A 54 -6.72 2.29 -11.40
CA PRO A 54 -7.24 3.55 -11.92
C PRO A 54 -6.93 4.75 -11.01
N ALA A 55 -7.02 4.56 -9.69
CA ALA A 55 -6.73 5.61 -8.71
C ALA A 55 -5.24 5.97 -8.72
N LEU A 56 -4.34 4.99 -8.74
CA LEU A 56 -2.90 5.25 -8.85
C LEU A 56 -2.54 5.97 -10.15
N ARG A 57 -3.13 5.58 -11.27
CA ARG A 57 -2.86 6.22 -12.56
C ARG A 57 -3.33 7.67 -12.58
N ARG A 58 -4.53 7.95 -12.08
CA ARG A 58 -5.11 9.30 -12.09
C ARG A 58 -4.49 10.19 -11.04
N ASP A 59 -4.29 9.66 -9.83
CA ASP A 59 -4.01 10.47 -8.64
C ASP A 59 -2.55 10.41 -8.22
N ALA A 60 -1.82 9.31 -8.47
CA ALA A 60 -0.40 9.18 -8.11
C ALA A 60 0.54 9.65 -9.23
N ALA A 61 0.22 9.35 -10.50
CA ALA A 61 1.09 9.69 -11.63
C ALA A 61 1.50 11.18 -11.69
N PRO A 62 0.61 12.15 -11.42
CA PRO A 62 0.98 13.57 -11.45
C PRO A 62 1.99 14.01 -10.38
N PHE A 63 2.23 13.18 -9.35
CA PHE A 63 3.21 13.48 -8.30
C PHE A 63 4.64 13.13 -8.70
N PHE A 64 4.83 12.23 -9.66
CA PHE A 64 6.17 11.88 -10.11
C PHE A 64 6.74 13.03 -10.94
N THR A 65 7.82 13.61 -10.43
CA THR A 65 8.54 14.71 -11.06
C THR A 65 10.05 14.47 -10.91
N ASP A 66 10.86 15.10 -11.76
CA ASP A 66 12.33 15.08 -11.62
C ASP A 66 12.84 16.03 -10.53
N ALA A 67 12.00 16.35 -9.53
CA ALA A 67 12.31 17.30 -8.47
C ALA A 67 13.45 16.81 -7.56
N THR A 68 14.10 17.73 -6.86
CA THR A 68 15.10 17.42 -5.81
C THR A 68 14.48 17.44 -4.41
N GLY A 69 13.27 16.89 -4.28
CA GLY A 69 12.54 16.84 -3.01
C GLY A 69 13.34 16.16 -1.88
N PRO A 70 12.96 16.42 -0.61
CA PRO A 70 13.62 15.80 0.53
C PRO A 70 13.53 14.27 0.47
N ALA A 71 14.49 13.59 1.10
CA ALA A 71 14.41 12.14 1.27
C ALA A 71 13.16 11.76 2.07
N VAL A 72 12.49 10.69 1.65
CA VAL A 72 11.34 10.16 2.36
C VAL A 72 11.79 9.35 3.58
N GLU A 73 11.21 9.62 4.74
CA GLU A 73 11.46 8.87 5.97
C GLU A 73 10.47 7.70 6.13
N PRO A 74 10.86 6.58 6.79
CA PRO A 74 9.93 5.54 7.17
C PRO A 74 8.76 6.10 7.99
N PRO A 75 7.50 5.84 7.58
CA PRO A 75 6.34 6.32 8.32
C PRO A 75 6.29 5.78 9.75
N ILE A 76 5.94 6.65 10.68
CA ILE A 76 5.70 6.29 12.07
C ILE A 76 4.22 6.01 12.23
N VAL A 77 3.88 4.73 12.43
CA VAL A 77 2.49 4.36 12.70
C VAL A 77 2.14 4.76 14.13
N VAL A 78 1.06 5.52 14.30
CA VAL A 78 0.59 6.02 15.59
C VAL A 78 -0.45 5.05 16.16
N ALA A 79 -1.47 4.71 15.37
CA ALA A 79 -2.58 3.87 15.82
C ALA A 79 -3.15 3.02 14.68
N PRO A 80 -3.86 1.91 14.99
CA PRO A 80 -3.87 1.21 16.28
C PRO A 80 -2.51 0.55 16.57
N GLU A 81 -2.25 0.21 17.83
CA GLU A 81 -1.07 -0.56 18.24
C GLU A 81 -1.00 -1.91 17.52
N ASP A 82 0.21 -2.48 17.43
CA ASP A 82 0.37 -3.82 16.85
C ASP A 82 -0.32 -4.88 17.72
N GLY A 83 -1.04 -5.79 17.09
CA GLY A 83 -1.81 -6.83 17.76
C GLY A 83 -3.12 -6.34 18.40
N ALA A 84 -3.54 -5.10 18.12
CA ALA A 84 -4.81 -4.59 18.62
C ALA A 84 -6.02 -5.39 18.10
N THR A 85 -7.12 -5.31 18.84
CA THR A 85 -8.42 -5.89 18.46
C THR A 85 -9.41 -4.79 18.14
N ALA A 86 -10.23 -4.98 17.11
CA ALA A 86 -11.31 -4.06 16.78
C ALA A 86 -12.57 -4.77 16.28
N THR A 87 -13.72 -4.12 16.50
CA THR A 87 -15.01 -4.59 16.00
C THR A 87 -15.08 -4.43 14.48
N ARG A 88 -15.46 -5.50 13.80
CA ARG A 88 -15.57 -5.55 12.33
C ARG A 88 -16.80 -4.82 11.80
N MET A 89 -17.90 -4.89 12.55
CA MET A 89 -19.20 -4.40 12.13
C MET A 89 -19.83 -3.47 13.18
N PRO A 90 -20.55 -2.44 12.73
CA PRO A 90 -20.73 -2.06 11.32
C PRO A 90 -19.45 -1.42 10.71
N PRO A 91 -19.29 -1.33 9.38
CA PRO A 91 -18.03 -0.86 8.77
C PRO A 91 -17.54 0.51 9.27
N GLU A 92 -18.45 1.39 9.68
CA GLU A 92 -18.22 2.70 10.30
C GLU A 92 -17.70 2.65 11.75
N THR A 93 -17.57 1.47 12.36
CA THR A 93 -16.89 1.28 13.65
C THR A 93 -15.50 0.69 13.52
N ARG A 94 -15.04 0.38 12.29
CA ARG A 94 -13.66 -0.03 12.05
C ARG A 94 -12.69 1.01 12.60
N PRO A 95 -11.53 0.59 13.13
CA PRO A 95 -10.63 1.51 13.80
C PRO A 95 -10.08 2.54 12.83
N MET A 96 -9.77 3.72 13.37
CA MET A 96 -8.99 4.70 12.65
C MET A 96 -7.53 4.27 12.65
N VAL A 97 -6.95 4.14 11.47
CA VAL A 97 -5.51 3.98 11.30
C VAL A 97 -4.88 5.35 11.19
N SER A 98 -3.74 5.53 11.84
CA SER A 98 -3.08 6.83 11.95
C SER A 98 -1.58 6.70 11.85
N TRP A 99 -0.93 7.59 11.09
CA TRP A 99 0.51 7.59 10.91
C TRP A 99 1.04 8.99 10.65
N ILE A 100 2.35 9.18 10.87
CA ILE A 100 3.09 10.39 10.55
C ILE A 100 4.06 10.06 9.43
N THR A 101 4.21 10.97 8.48
CA THR A 101 5.13 10.82 7.35
C THR A 101 5.90 12.12 7.11
N ARG A 102 7.11 12.02 6.57
CA ARG A 102 7.94 13.17 6.18
C ARG A 102 8.53 12.94 4.80
N GLY A 103 8.50 13.97 3.95
CA GLY A 103 9.03 13.92 2.58
C GLY A 103 8.20 13.08 1.60
N ALA A 104 6.99 12.68 1.97
CA ALA A 104 6.12 11.89 1.11
C ALA A 104 5.13 12.75 0.32
N ALA A 105 5.12 12.62 -1.00
CA ALA A 105 4.12 13.22 -1.89
C ALA A 105 2.76 12.51 -1.77
N PHE A 106 2.77 11.19 -1.54
CA PHE A 106 1.59 10.41 -1.22
C PHE A 106 1.96 9.17 -0.41
N CYS A 107 0.93 8.52 0.13
CA CYS A 107 1.06 7.28 0.86
C CYS A 107 0.18 6.18 0.25
N LEU A 108 0.61 4.92 0.42
CA LEU A 108 -0.23 3.76 0.22
C LEU A 108 -0.40 3.02 1.54
N ILE A 109 -1.63 2.59 1.84
CA ILE A 109 -1.88 1.60 2.88
C ILE A 109 -1.89 0.25 2.20
N GLU A 110 -0.90 -0.59 2.50
CA GLU A 110 -0.92 -2.00 2.10
C GLU A 110 -1.55 -2.82 3.22
N TRP A 111 -2.40 -3.77 2.87
CA TRP A 111 -2.83 -4.82 3.80
C TRP A 111 -2.86 -6.19 3.16
N GLN A 112 -2.76 -7.21 4.01
CA GLN A 112 -2.90 -8.61 3.68
C GLN A 112 -3.81 -9.26 4.72
N PHE A 113 -4.50 -10.32 4.35
CA PHE A 113 -5.32 -11.10 5.29
C PHE A 113 -4.59 -12.39 5.65
N GLY A 114 -4.69 -12.78 6.92
CA GLY A 114 -4.08 -14.02 7.42
C GLY A 114 -5.09 -15.14 7.52
N GLN A 115 -4.61 -16.38 7.60
CA GLN A 115 -5.42 -17.47 8.14
C GLN A 115 -5.65 -17.23 9.64
N SER A 116 -6.63 -17.90 10.26
CA SER A 116 -7.02 -17.69 11.66
C SER A 116 -5.88 -17.85 12.67
N THR A 117 -4.79 -18.54 12.31
CA THR A 117 -3.58 -18.72 13.13
C THR A 117 -2.56 -17.58 12.99
N GLY A 118 -2.69 -16.68 12.02
CA GLY A 118 -1.76 -15.57 11.79
C GLY A 118 -0.38 -15.95 11.20
N GLU A 119 -0.17 -17.22 10.87
CA GLU A 119 1.12 -17.75 10.42
C GLU A 119 1.35 -17.58 8.90
N LYS A 120 0.25 -17.52 8.12
CA LYS A 120 0.29 -17.33 6.66
C LYS A 120 -0.51 -16.10 6.28
N TRP A 121 0.13 -15.23 5.49
CA TRP A 121 -0.43 -13.97 5.01
C TRP A 121 -0.60 -14.03 3.50
N GLU A 122 -1.81 -13.72 3.04
CA GLU A 122 -2.22 -13.88 1.66
C GLU A 122 -2.91 -12.61 1.14
N GLY A 123 -2.85 -12.47 -0.18
CA GLY A 123 -3.30 -11.29 -0.89
C GLY A 123 -2.46 -10.04 -0.57
N SER A 124 -2.60 -9.02 -1.42
CA SER A 124 -2.23 -7.65 -1.06
C SER A 124 -3.32 -6.73 -1.61
N GLY A 125 -3.93 -5.97 -0.71
CA GLY A 125 -4.84 -4.87 -1.03
C GLY A 125 -4.15 -3.54 -0.75
N PHE A 126 -4.59 -2.50 -1.46
CA PHE A 126 -4.05 -1.16 -1.31
C PHE A 126 -5.14 -0.10 -1.24
N ALA A 127 -4.87 0.95 -0.47
CA ALA A 127 -5.60 2.21 -0.52
C ALA A 127 -4.61 3.34 -0.79
N PHE A 128 -4.99 4.24 -1.70
CA PHE A 128 -4.23 5.44 -2.01
C PHE A 128 -4.62 6.56 -1.05
N VAL A 129 -3.62 7.26 -0.51
CA VAL A 129 -3.80 8.42 0.36
C VAL A 129 -2.94 9.55 -0.17
N ARG A 130 -3.59 10.62 -0.62
CA ARG A 130 -2.91 11.84 -1.03
C ARG A 130 -2.34 12.54 0.21
N ASN A 131 -1.06 12.91 0.20
CA ASN A 131 -0.55 13.85 1.20
C ASN A 131 -0.80 15.28 0.69
N GLY A 132 -1.62 16.02 1.43
CA GLY A 132 -1.87 17.43 1.17
C GLY A 132 -0.79 18.32 1.80
N PRO A 133 -0.74 19.62 1.45
CA PRO A 133 0.20 20.59 2.02
C PRO A 133 0.13 20.66 3.56
N GLU A 134 -1.04 20.38 4.14
CA GLU A 134 -1.29 20.39 5.59
C GLU A 134 -0.69 19.17 6.29
N THR A 135 -0.73 18.00 5.66
CA THR A 135 -0.12 16.76 6.20
C THR A 135 1.41 16.78 6.15
N SER A 136 1.99 17.65 5.32
CA SER A 136 3.44 17.77 5.13
C SER A 136 4.12 18.79 6.04
N ARG A 137 3.36 19.68 6.70
CA ARG A 137 3.95 20.86 7.37
C ARG A 137 4.34 20.68 8.83
N ASP A 138 3.63 19.88 9.64
CA ASP A 138 3.82 19.93 11.10
C ASP A 138 3.87 18.57 11.83
N GLY A 139 4.20 17.48 11.13
CA GLY A 139 4.21 16.15 11.76
C GLY A 139 2.84 15.72 12.30
N ALA A 140 1.77 16.38 11.82
CA ALA A 140 0.41 16.03 12.14
C ALA A 140 0.11 14.62 11.61
N PRO A 141 -0.57 13.77 12.40
CA PRO A 141 -0.92 12.45 11.94
C PRO A 141 -1.95 12.52 10.81
N VAL A 142 -1.71 11.75 9.76
CA VAL A 142 -2.73 11.39 8.79
C VAL A 142 -3.59 10.30 9.43
N THR A 143 -4.90 10.48 9.43
CA THR A 143 -5.83 9.54 10.05
C THR A 143 -6.94 9.19 9.07
N MET A 144 -7.22 7.91 8.90
CA MET A 144 -8.36 7.44 8.11
C MET A 144 -8.93 6.15 8.67
N ARG A 145 -10.16 5.82 8.29
CA ARG A 145 -10.76 4.53 8.65
C ARG A 145 -10.02 3.39 7.98
N ALA A 146 -9.81 2.28 8.69
CA ALA A 146 -9.18 1.10 8.13
C ALA A 146 -9.90 0.65 6.83
N PRO A 147 -9.20 0.61 5.67
CA PRO A 147 -9.80 0.20 4.40
C PRO A 147 -9.96 -1.33 4.28
N PHE A 148 -9.55 -2.07 5.30
CA PHE A 148 -9.56 -3.53 5.41
C PHE A 148 -10.44 -3.97 6.59
N GLY A 149 -10.54 -5.29 6.83
CA GLY A 149 -11.40 -5.81 7.91
C GLY A 149 -12.84 -6.06 7.48
N VAL A 150 -13.06 -6.53 6.25
CA VAL A 150 -14.39 -7.02 5.83
C VAL A 150 -14.66 -8.41 6.42
N GLY A 151 -13.62 -9.26 6.48
CA GLY A 151 -13.68 -10.62 7.05
C GLY A 151 -13.26 -10.70 8.52
N ARG A 152 -13.46 -11.88 9.13
CA ARG A 152 -13.00 -12.20 10.50
C ARG A 152 -11.51 -12.51 10.59
N GLN A 153 -10.84 -12.64 9.44
CA GLN A 153 -9.41 -12.93 9.41
C GLN A 153 -8.61 -11.79 10.06
N PRO A 154 -7.49 -12.11 10.73
CA PRO A 154 -6.52 -11.08 11.08
C PRO A 154 -6.03 -10.38 9.82
N HIS A 155 -5.74 -9.09 9.93
CA HIS A 155 -5.14 -8.32 8.86
C HIS A 155 -3.81 -7.76 9.33
N ARG A 156 -2.76 -7.94 8.51
CA ARG A 156 -1.55 -7.14 8.69
C ARG A 156 -1.54 -5.99 7.70
N TRP A 157 -1.05 -4.85 8.12
CA TRP A 157 -1.04 -3.63 7.34
C TRP A 157 0.23 -2.82 7.58
N ARG A 158 0.62 -2.01 6.61
CA ARG A 158 1.75 -1.07 6.72
C ARG A 158 1.54 0.12 5.80
N ILE A 159 2.28 1.19 6.07
CA ILE A 159 2.27 2.40 5.25
C ILE A 159 3.49 2.41 4.35
N TRP A 160 3.27 2.70 3.08
CA TRP A 160 4.30 3.09 2.13
C TRP A 160 4.25 4.61 2.02
N ALA A 161 5.38 5.27 2.23
CA ALA A 161 5.56 6.67 1.90
C ALA A 161 6.36 6.78 0.60
N ILE A 162 5.83 7.53 -0.35
CA ILE A 162 6.42 7.70 -1.68
C ILE A 162 6.68 9.20 -1.88
N SER A 163 7.92 9.56 -2.20
CA SER A 163 8.28 10.94 -2.58
C SER A 163 7.88 11.23 -4.03
N ASP A 164 7.91 12.52 -4.38
CA ASP A 164 7.74 12.99 -5.77
C ASP A 164 8.83 12.45 -6.73
N ARG A 165 9.97 12.01 -6.21
CA ARG A 165 11.05 11.36 -6.98
C ARG A 165 10.90 9.84 -7.15
N GLY A 166 9.90 9.25 -6.50
CA GLY A 166 9.73 7.80 -6.45
C GLY A 166 10.61 7.07 -5.45
N ASP A 167 11.27 7.77 -4.51
CA ASP A 167 11.84 7.08 -3.34
C ASP A 167 10.71 6.48 -2.49
N VAL A 168 10.93 5.28 -1.96
CA VAL A 168 9.95 4.54 -1.14
C VAL A 168 10.53 4.23 0.23
N ALA A 169 9.81 4.60 1.28
CA ALA A 169 10.03 4.10 2.63
C ALA A 169 8.78 3.38 3.15
N ARG A 170 8.98 2.38 4.00
CA ARG A 170 7.88 1.53 4.53
C ARG A 170 7.93 1.51 6.04
N SER A 171 6.76 1.58 6.67
CA SER A 171 6.64 1.27 8.10
C SER A 171 6.83 -0.23 8.33
N PRO A 172 7.13 -0.65 9.57
CA PRO A 172 6.93 -2.04 9.98
C PRO A 172 5.48 -2.47 9.73
N TRP A 173 5.28 -3.78 9.61
CA TRP A 173 3.94 -4.36 9.64
C TRP A 173 3.32 -4.19 11.02
N ARG A 174 2.02 -3.91 11.05
CA ARG A 174 1.16 -4.06 12.22
C ARG A 174 0.06 -5.06 11.93
N THR A 175 -0.39 -5.76 12.95
CA THR A 175 -1.47 -6.74 12.91
C THR A 175 -2.68 -6.17 13.63
N LEU A 176 -3.86 -6.40 13.05
CA LEU A 176 -5.15 -6.06 13.63
C LEU A 176 -6.04 -7.29 13.59
N PHE A 177 -6.60 -7.66 14.75
CA PHE A 177 -7.54 -8.75 14.91
C PHE A 177 -8.97 -8.21 14.87
N TYR A 178 -9.83 -8.80 14.05
CA TYR A 178 -11.23 -8.39 13.95
C TYR A 178 -12.15 -9.33 14.71
N THR A 179 -12.95 -8.77 15.62
CA THR A 179 -14.03 -9.48 16.31
C THR A 179 -15.37 -9.14 15.68
N ASN A 180 -16.41 -9.91 16.03
CA ASN A 180 -17.79 -9.52 15.70
C ASN A 180 -18.20 -8.27 16.48
#